data_AF-A0A9D0XLW5-F1
#
_entry.id   AF-A0A9D0XLW5-F1
#
_cell.length_a   1.000
_cell.length_b   1.000
_cell.length_c   1.000
_cell.angle_alpha   90.00
_cell.angle_beta   90.00
_cell.angle_gamma   90.00
#
_symmetry.space_group_name_H-M   'P 1'
#
loop_
_entity.id
_entity.type
_entity.pdbx_description
1 polymer ?
#
loop_
_entity_poly.entity_id
_entity_poly.type
_entity_poly.pdbx_seq_one_letter_code
_entity_poly.pdbx_strand_id
1 'polypeptide(L)' 'LNIDAGTLYYEQKKDFYLKSNSKLTKEIPNNYQTWTEENIINRQKKLAKAAKSIWTIQELS' A
#
# COMPACT_ATOMS: atom_id res chain seq x y z
N LEU A 1 2.94 -16.68 -0.66
CA LEU A 1 2.62 -15.45 0.09
C LEU A 1 1.81 -14.45 -0.74
N ASN A 2 2.35 -13.84 -1.79
CA ASN A 2 1.58 -12.88 -2.62
C ASN A 2 0.63 -13.56 -3.62
N ILE A 3 0.97 -14.76 -4.11
CA ILE A 3 0.13 -15.53 -5.04
C ILE A 3 -1.17 -16.00 -4.37
N ASP A 4 -1.07 -16.42 -3.11
CA ASP A 4 -2.20 -16.90 -2.30
C ASP A 4 -3.14 -15.76 -1.91
N ALA A 5 -2.63 -14.52 -1.85
CA ALA A 5 -3.42 -13.35 -1.56
C ALA A 5 -4.20 -12.83 -2.78
N GLY A 6 -3.87 -13.23 -4.01
CA GLY A 6 -4.39 -12.60 -5.24
C GLY A 6 -5.92 -12.59 -5.33
N THR A 7 -6.55 -13.75 -5.09
CA THR A 7 -7.99 -13.98 -5.22
C THR A 7 -8.79 -13.74 -3.94
N LEU A 8 -8.13 -13.41 -2.82
CA LEU A 8 -8.81 -13.24 -1.53
C LEU A 8 -9.54 -11.90 -1.42
N TYR A 9 -10.59 -11.89 -0.59
CA TYR A 9 -11.27 -10.65 -0.21
C TYR A 9 -10.35 -9.77 0.64
N TYR A 10 -10.63 -8.47 0.67
CA TYR A 10 -9.77 -7.54 1.39
C TYR A 10 -9.63 -7.87 2.87
N GLU A 11 -10.71 -8.28 3.53
CA GLU A 11 -10.70 -8.72 4.92
C GLU A 11 -9.64 -9.79 5.19
N GLN A 12 -9.48 -10.74 4.27
CA GLN A 12 -8.50 -11.80 4.36
C GLN A 12 -7.09 -11.32 3.99
N LYS A 13 -6.98 -10.35 3.08
CA LYS A 13 -5.71 -9.73 2.67
C LYS A 13 -5.05 -8.93 3.81
N LYS A 14 -5.84 -8.40 4.77
CA LYS A 14 -5.32 -7.62 5.91
C LYS A 14 -4.23 -8.38 6.67
N ASP A 15 -4.46 -9.66 6.95
CA ASP A 15 -3.49 -10.50 7.67
C ASP A 15 -2.17 -10.69 6.90
N PHE A 16 -2.25 -10.81 5.57
CA PHE A 16 -1.05 -10.87 4.73
C PHE A 16 -0.30 -9.54 4.71
N TYR A 17 -1.02 -8.43 4.67
CA TYR A 17 -0.41 -7.10 4.71
C TYR A 17 0.29 -6.81 6.03
N LEU A 18 -0.28 -7.21 7.17
CA LEU A 18 0.36 -7.08 8.49
C LEU A 18 1.68 -7.87 8.59
N LYS A 19 1.77 -9.01 7.90
CA LYS A 19 2.96 -9.87 7.86
C LYS A 19 4.03 -9.41 6.86
N SER A 20 3.73 -8.46 5.98
CA SER A 20 4.66 -7.98 4.94
C SER A 20 5.89 -7.29 5.53
N ASN A 21 7.10 -7.51 5.01
CA ASN A 21 8.28 -6.78 5.47
C ASN A 21 8.30 -5.29 5.07
N SER A 22 7.41 -4.87 4.16
CA SER A 22 7.27 -3.47 3.80
C SER A 22 6.41 -2.72 4.81
N LYS A 23 6.99 -1.72 5.48
CA LYS A 23 6.27 -0.82 6.39
C LYS A 23 5.06 -0.17 5.73
N LEU A 24 5.21 0.21 4.46
CA LEU A 24 4.17 0.87 3.67
C LEU A 24 2.99 -0.07 3.37
N THR A 25 3.27 -1.37 3.24
CA THR A 25 2.24 -2.41 3.10
C THR A 25 1.60 -2.75 4.44
N LYS A 26 2.37 -2.86 5.53
CA LYS A 26 1.84 -3.11 6.89
C LYS A 26 0.89 -2.02 7.37
N GLU A 27 1.09 -0.78 6.93
CA GLU A 27 0.22 0.34 7.29
C GLU A 27 -1.16 0.30 6.61
N ILE A 28 -1.36 -0.55 5.59
CA ILE A 28 -2.61 -0.59 4.82
C ILE A 28 -3.82 -0.97 5.70
N PRO A 29 -3.79 -2.08 6.48
CA PRO A 29 -4.91 -2.47 7.32
C PRO A 29 -5.20 -1.48 8.45
N ASN A 30 -4.17 -0.76 8.91
CA ASN A 30 -4.30 0.21 9.99
C ASN A 30 -4.99 1.50 9.54
N ASN A 31 -4.67 1.96 8.33
CA ASN A 31 -5.15 3.25 7.82
C ASN A 31 -6.37 3.14 6.90
N TYR A 32 -6.62 1.97 6.32
CA TYR A 32 -7.66 1.76 5.32
C TYR A 32 -8.50 0.52 5.68
N GLN A 33 -9.30 0.60 6.74
CA GLN A 33 -10.14 -0.54 7.13
C GLN A 33 -11.19 -0.90 6.08
N THR A 34 -11.62 0.08 5.29
CA THR A 34 -12.57 -0.04 4.18
C THR A 34 -12.04 0.64 2.92
N TRP A 35 -12.32 0.06 1.76
CA TRP A 35 -11.98 0.65 0.46
C TRP A 35 -13.10 1.56 -0.03
N THR A 36 -13.22 2.73 0.60
CA THR A 36 -14.01 3.83 0.07
C THR A 36 -13.20 4.58 -1.00
N GLU A 37 -13.89 5.29 -1.89
CA GLU A 37 -13.24 6.10 -2.93
C GLU A 37 -12.26 7.13 -2.33
N GLU A 38 -12.66 7.79 -1.24
CA GLU A 38 -11.80 8.72 -0.50
C GLU A 38 -10.51 8.05 -0.01
N ASN A 39 -10.60 6.86 0.56
CA ASN A 39 -9.45 6.10 1.05
C ASN A 39 -8.51 5.69 -0.09
N ILE A 40 -9.07 5.30 -1.23
CA ILE A 40 -8.31 4.98 -2.45
C ILE A 40 -7.53 6.22 -2.92
N ILE A 41 -8.22 7.35 -3.06
CA ILE A 41 -7.62 8.62 -3.52
C ILE A 41 -6.51 9.06 -2.58
N ASN A 42 -6.75 9.04 -1.26
CA ASN A 42 -5.75 9.42 -0.26
C ASN A 42 -4.50 8.54 -0.34
N ARG A 43 -4.68 7.22 -0.52
CA ARG A 43 -3.57 6.28 -0.69
C ARG A 43 -2.79 6.53 -1.97
N GLN A 44 -3.47 6.75 -3.09
CA GLN A 44 -2.85 7.05 -4.38
C GLN A 44 -2.01 8.33 -4.29
N LYS A 45 -2.53 9.39 -3.65
CA LYS A 45 -1.78 10.64 -3.41
C LYS A 45 -0.52 10.41 -2.57
N LYS A 46 -0.60 9.63 -1.48
CA LYS A 46 0.57 9.28 -0.64
C LYS A 46 1.64 8.57 -1.46
N LEU A 47 1.23 7.59 -2.28
CA LEU A 47 2.16 6.85 -3.15
C LEU A 47 2.76 7.72 -4.25
N ALA A 48 1.96 8.57 -4.90
CA ALA A 48 2.44 9.49 -5.92
C ALA A 48 3.49 10.47 -5.36
N LYS A 49 3.26 10.98 -4.14
CA LYS A 49 4.25 11.82 -3.44
C LYS A 49 5.55 11.06 -3.18
N ALA A 50 5.46 9.82 -2.68
CA ALA A 50 6.64 8.98 -2.45
C ALA A 50 7.39 8.66 -3.76
N ALA A 51 6.68 8.33 -4.83
CA ALA A 51 7.26 8.04 -6.14
C ALA A 51 8.00 9.26 -6.70
N LYS A 52 7.41 10.47 -6.61
CA LYS A 52 8.08 11.71 -7.02
C LYS A 52 9.40 11.91 -6.26
N SER A 53 9.40 11.72 -4.94
CA SER A 53 10.61 11.83 -4.12
C SER A 53 11.69 10.82 -4.50
N ILE A 54 11.31 9.58 -4.86
CA ILE A 54 12.25 8.55 -5.31
C ILE A 54 12.84 8.90 -6.68
N TRP A 55 12.00 9.32 -7.63
CA TRP A 55 12.46 9.70 -8.97
C TRP A 55 13.38 10.93 -8.94
N THR A 56 13.13 11.91 -8.07
CA THR A 56 14.05 13.05 -7.90
C THR A 56 15.41 12.66 -7.33
N ILE A 57 15.53 11.52 -6.62
CA ILE A 57 16.82 11.00 -6.14
C ILE A 57 17.61 10.35 -7.29
N GLN A 58 16.93 9.77 -8.29
CA GLN A 58 17.60 9.17 -9.45
C GLN A 58 18.26 10.20 -10.39
N GLU A 59 17.77 11.45 -10.45
CA GLU A 59 18.41 12.51 -11.26
C GLU A 59 19.69 13.08 -10.64
N LEU A 60 20.09 12.63 -9.45
CA LEU A 60 21.34 13.01 -8.78
C LEU A 60 22.44 11.93 -8.87
N SER A 61 22.25 10.93 -9.75
CA SER A 61 23.20 9.81 -9.96
C SER A 61 23.96 9.93 -11.28
#